data_AF-A0A9W7ENF2-F1
#
_entry.id   AF-A0A9W7ENF2-F1
#
_cell.length_a   1.000
_cell.length_b   1.000
_cell.length_c   1.000
_cell.angle_alpha   90.00
_cell.angle_beta   90.00
_cell.angle_gamma   90.00
#
_symmetry.space_group_name_H-M   'P 1'
#
loop_
_entity.id
_entity.type
_entity.pdbx_description
1 polymer ?
#
loop_
_entity_poly.entity_id
_entity_poly.type
_entity_poly.pdbx_seq_one_letter_code
_entity_poly.pdbx_strand_id
1 'polypeptide(L)'
;MCPAHTHTTKVHPDDPQPRTSRQESFRQLFNFSNLALYAGAGLSIFDLIFDVAMVYEYFKNEKPQFARATLISIGLNLALQVAVTLIQNKKRKRRVKIREVFFVLTFVKPGIDAWRVVTKRKHHALNLFSPMMEYLLGKGIELVFECIPSTIIQVLAFVEGQHSAVVILSLCSSILTAAFISASMSIEKDIDKNSRRFSPYFYGFVNLESKVQSAVVCMLVLVLSACQLSSKAFAMALGASESATVLAAYLLVDMGFALMFKLARGDFLYWMRIEEISMRFLVSSAMRLTTTDHGRVDIFTLHPSLSLPIKQEVKAWLNESLAAWIAEKPSWFNDQVKTSIFDDYVDQPEMLKQIRGEAGLEVEEA
;
A
#
# COMPACT_ATOMS: atom_id res chain seq x y z
N MET A 1 -59.81 14.01 16.03
CA MET A 1 -60.77 14.05 14.91
C MET A 1 -60.18 14.99 13.85
N CYS A 2 -60.13 14.51 12.60
CA CYS A 2 -59.65 15.17 11.37
C CYS A 2 -58.12 15.34 11.19
N PRO A 3 -57.63 15.25 9.93
CA PRO A 3 -56.52 14.33 9.59
C PRO A 3 -55.24 15.02 9.12
N ALA A 4 -54.15 14.25 9.15
CA ALA A 4 -52.81 14.65 8.75
C ALA A 4 -52.71 14.90 7.22
N HIS A 5 -52.24 16.10 6.85
CA HIS A 5 -51.78 16.40 5.50
C HIS A 5 -50.41 15.72 5.27
N THR A 6 -50.42 14.64 4.50
CA THR A 6 -49.23 14.10 3.85
C THR A 6 -48.77 15.06 2.75
N HIS A 7 -47.68 15.79 2.99
CA HIS A 7 -46.91 16.41 1.92
C HIS A 7 -46.17 15.31 1.14
N THR A 8 -46.73 14.96 -0.02
CA THR A 8 -46.02 14.20 -1.05
C THR A 8 -45.04 15.14 -1.75
N THR A 9 -43.78 15.13 -1.32
CA THR A 9 -42.69 15.70 -2.13
C THR A 9 -42.56 14.89 -3.41
N LYS A 10 -43.06 15.44 -4.52
CA LYS A 10 -42.78 14.97 -5.87
C LYS A 10 -41.27 15.06 -6.08
N VAL A 11 -40.61 13.91 -6.24
CA VAL A 11 -39.21 13.84 -6.65
C VAL A 11 -39.16 14.26 -8.12
N HIS A 12 -38.49 15.38 -8.39
CA HIS A 12 -38.17 15.81 -9.75
C HIS A 12 -37.13 14.82 -10.32
N PRO A 13 -37.28 14.30 -11.55
CA PRO A 13 -36.41 13.24 -12.08
C PRO A 13 -34.93 13.62 -12.30
N ASP A 14 -34.52 14.87 -12.03
CA ASP A 14 -33.18 15.39 -12.32
C ASP A 14 -32.42 15.91 -11.09
N ASP A 15 -32.88 15.64 -9.87
CA ASP A 15 -32.10 15.96 -8.68
C ASP A 15 -30.90 14.99 -8.54
N PRO A 16 -29.64 15.46 -8.54
CA PRO A 16 -28.49 14.60 -8.37
C PRO A 16 -28.49 14.01 -6.95
N GLN A 17 -29.01 12.79 -6.84
CA GLN A 17 -28.93 11.96 -5.64
C GLN A 17 -27.52 12.05 -5.01
N PRO A 18 -27.41 12.25 -3.68
CA PRO A 18 -26.12 12.40 -3.03
C PRO A 18 -25.26 11.17 -3.32
N ARG A 19 -24.07 11.40 -3.91
CA ARG A 19 -23.07 10.38 -4.32
C ARG A 19 -22.63 9.43 -3.19
N THR A 20 -23.09 9.63 -1.96
CA THR A 20 -22.77 8.86 -0.76
C THR A 20 -23.45 7.49 -0.74
N SER A 21 -24.72 7.36 -1.14
CA SER A 21 -25.43 6.08 -1.16
C SER A 21 -24.86 5.11 -2.20
N ARG A 22 -24.45 5.64 -3.36
CA ARG A 22 -23.84 4.87 -4.44
C ARG A 22 -22.46 4.35 -4.01
N GLN A 23 -21.61 5.16 -3.37
CA GLN A 23 -20.30 4.74 -2.87
C GLN A 23 -20.37 3.66 -1.77
N GLU A 24 -21.41 3.68 -0.94
CA GLU A 24 -21.63 2.65 0.09
C GLU A 24 -22.18 1.34 -0.49
N SER A 25 -23.10 1.41 -1.47
CA SER A 25 -23.53 0.24 -2.25
C SER A 25 -22.39 -0.35 -3.09
N PHE A 26 -21.43 0.47 -3.54
CA PHE A 26 -20.21 0.00 -4.20
C PHE A 26 -19.20 -0.65 -3.24
N ARG A 27 -19.13 -0.19 -1.97
CA ARG A 27 -18.42 -0.91 -0.89
C ARG A 27 -19.03 -2.29 -0.60
N GLN A 28 -20.33 -2.48 -0.86
CA GLN A 28 -20.99 -3.79 -0.78
C GLN A 28 -20.76 -4.67 -2.02
N LEU A 29 -20.44 -4.07 -3.18
CA LEU A 29 -20.16 -4.80 -4.43
C LEU A 29 -18.73 -5.35 -4.55
N PHE A 30 -17.81 -4.94 -3.66
CA PHE A 30 -16.49 -5.54 -3.53
C PHE A 30 -16.46 -6.65 -2.47
N ASN A 31 -17.18 -7.75 -2.73
CA ASN A 31 -16.81 -9.05 -2.15
C ASN A 31 -15.44 -9.53 -2.69
N PHE A 32 -14.94 -8.94 -3.79
CA PHE A 32 -13.66 -9.30 -4.41
C PHE A 32 -12.44 -8.89 -3.57
N SER A 33 -12.47 -7.79 -2.80
CA SER A 33 -11.32 -7.44 -1.93
C SER A 33 -11.22 -8.40 -0.74
N ASN A 34 -12.33 -8.70 -0.07
CA ASN A 34 -12.35 -9.70 1.00
C ASN A 34 -11.98 -11.10 0.49
N LEU A 35 -12.53 -11.49 -0.67
CA LEU A 35 -12.18 -12.75 -1.32
C LEU A 35 -10.70 -12.77 -1.72
N ALA A 36 -10.17 -11.68 -2.26
CA ALA A 36 -8.75 -11.59 -2.64
C ALA A 36 -7.83 -11.63 -1.42
N LEU A 37 -8.20 -10.97 -0.32
CA LEU A 37 -7.45 -11.02 0.94
C LEU A 37 -7.37 -12.44 1.49
N TYR A 38 -8.49 -13.18 1.50
CA TYR A 38 -8.53 -14.57 1.93
C TYR A 38 -7.87 -15.53 0.93
N ALA A 39 -8.04 -15.30 -0.38
CA ALA A 39 -7.37 -16.07 -1.42
C ALA A 39 -5.85 -15.89 -1.32
N GLY A 40 -5.37 -14.66 -1.11
CA GLY A 40 -3.95 -14.38 -0.90
C GLY A 40 -3.40 -15.00 0.39
N ALA A 41 -4.21 -15.09 1.46
CA ALA A 41 -3.83 -15.82 2.66
C ALA A 41 -3.78 -17.34 2.42
N GLY A 42 -4.76 -17.89 1.70
CA GLY A 42 -4.80 -19.31 1.35
C GLY A 42 -3.66 -19.72 0.43
N LEU A 43 -3.35 -18.89 -0.58
CA LEU A 43 -2.24 -19.12 -1.50
C LEU A 43 -0.89 -19.15 -0.78
N SER A 44 -0.64 -18.30 0.22
CA SER A 44 0.61 -18.38 1.01
C SER A 44 0.71 -19.66 1.82
N ILE A 45 -0.40 -20.20 2.33
CA ILE A 45 -0.39 -21.51 3.00
C ILE A 45 -0.08 -22.62 1.99
N PHE A 46 -0.67 -22.57 0.79
CA PHE A 46 -0.36 -23.52 -0.27
C PHE A 46 1.10 -23.43 -0.72
N ASP A 47 1.64 -22.23 -0.89
CA ASP A 47 3.03 -22.00 -1.30
C ASP A 47 3.99 -22.63 -0.28
N LEU A 48 3.75 -22.44 1.02
CA LEU A 48 4.52 -23.10 2.08
C LEU A 48 4.49 -24.64 1.98
N ILE A 49 3.32 -25.22 1.66
CA ILE A 49 3.18 -26.68 1.49
C ILE A 49 4.02 -27.15 0.30
N PHE A 50 3.96 -26.43 -0.82
CA PHE A 50 4.75 -26.74 -2.00
C PHE A 50 6.25 -26.56 -1.77
N ASP A 51 6.66 -25.52 -1.06
CA ASP A 51 8.06 -25.31 -0.69
C ASP A 51 8.62 -26.44 0.20
N VAL A 52 7.84 -26.91 1.17
CA VAL A 52 8.21 -28.09 1.99
C VAL A 52 8.28 -29.36 1.14
N ALA A 53 7.33 -29.56 0.22
CA ALA A 53 7.35 -30.69 -0.71
C ALA A 53 8.59 -30.64 -1.62
N MET A 54 8.99 -29.45 -2.09
CA MET A 54 10.19 -29.26 -2.89
C MET A 54 11.46 -29.52 -2.10
N VAL A 55 11.55 -29.12 -0.83
CA VAL A 55 12.69 -29.47 0.04
C VAL A 55 12.86 -31.00 0.12
N TYR A 56 11.76 -31.74 0.31
CA TYR A 56 11.79 -33.20 0.31
C TYR A 56 12.24 -33.77 -1.04
N GLU A 57 11.68 -33.26 -2.14
CA GLU A 57 12.03 -33.69 -3.50
C GLU A 57 13.50 -33.41 -3.84
N TYR A 58 14.06 -32.29 -3.38
CA TYR A 58 15.47 -31.96 -3.56
C TYR A 58 16.40 -32.89 -2.78
N PHE A 59 16.06 -33.26 -1.54
CA PHE A 59 16.84 -34.24 -0.80
C PHE A 59 16.75 -35.64 -1.41
N LYS A 60 15.56 -36.03 -1.87
CA LYS A 60 15.33 -37.32 -2.54
C LYS A 60 16.15 -37.45 -3.83
N ASN A 61 16.29 -36.37 -4.59
CA ASN A 61 17.04 -36.33 -5.85
C ASN A 61 18.52 -35.93 -5.67
N GLU A 62 19.08 -36.05 -4.45
CA GLU A 62 20.49 -35.77 -4.14
C GLU A 62 20.96 -34.35 -4.54
N LYS A 63 20.07 -33.36 -4.51
CA LYS A 63 20.39 -31.94 -4.77
C LYS A 63 20.27 -31.10 -3.48
N PRO A 64 21.13 -31.32 -2.47
CA PRO A 64 21.02 -30.64 -1.18
C PRO A 64 21.26 -29.12 -1.29
N GLN A 65 21.92 -28.63 -2.35
CA GLN A 65 22.10 -27.19 -2.55
C GLN A 65 20.76 -26.46 -2.71
N PHE A 66 19.81 -27.02 -3.47
CA PHE A 66 18.50 -26.40 -3.66
C PHE A 66 17.63 -26.51 -2.41
N ALA A 67 17.66 -27.65 -1.73
CA ALA A 67 16.99 -27.83 -0.45
C ALA A 67 17.44 -26.80 0.60
N ARG A 68 18.76 -26.60 0.73
CA ARG A 68 19.32 -25.60 1.66
C ARG A 68 18.94 -24.17 1.26
N ALA A 69 18.98 -23.85 -0.03
CA ALA A 69 18.60 -22.53 -0.53
C ALA A 69 17.12 -22.21 -0.24
N THR A 70 16.21 -23.17 -0.50
CA THR A 70 14.78 -23.01 -0.18
C THR A 70 14.55 -22.86 1.32
N LEU A 71 15.21 -23.66 2.16
CA LEU A 71 15.12 -23.53 3.62
C LEU A 71 15.63 -22.18 4.15
N ILE A 72 16.71 -21.66 3.57
CA ILE A 72 17.23 -20.32 3.91
C ILE A 72 16.20 -19.25 3.55
N SER A 73 15.55 -19.37 2.39
CA SER A 73 14.50 -18.45 1.93
C SER A 73 13.32 -18.40 2.91
N ILE A 74 12.75 -19.56 3.24
CA ILE A 74 11.66 -19.68 4.23
C ILE A 74 12.08 -19.13 5.59
N GLY A 75 13.30 -19.47 6.04
CA GLY A 75 13.85 -18.99 7.31
C GLY A 75 14.00 -17.47 7.37
N LEU A 76 14.46 -16.84 6.27
CA LEU A 76 14.58 -15.38 6.16
C LEU A 76 13.21 -14.70 6.17
N ASN A 77 12.23 -15.22 5.42
CA ASN A 77 10.85 -14.74 5.45
C ASN A 77 10.30 -14.77 6.89
N LEU A 78 10.42 -15.91 7.58
CA LEU A 78 9.94 -16.09 8.94
C LEU A 78 10.63 -15.11 9.92
N ALA A 79 11.97 -14.99 9.84
CA ALA A 79 12.74 -14.09 10.70
C ALA A 79 12.32 -12.62 10.54
N LEU A 80 12.11 -12.17 9.30
CA LEU A 80 11.68 -10.80 9.01
C LEU A 80 10.24 -10.54 9.45
N GLN A 81 9.32 -11.50 9.24
CA GLN A 81 7.95 -11.37 9.73
C GLN A 81 7.90 -11.29 11.27
N VAL A 82 8.75 -12.06 11.98
CA VAL A 82 8.89 -11.95 13.44
C VAL A 82 9.42 -10.56 13.83
N ALA A 83 10.46 -10.07 13.15
CA ALA A 83 11.04 -8.76 13.41
C ALA A 83 10.00 -7.64 13.26
N VAL A 84 9.28 -7.61 12.13
CA VAL A 84 8.21 -6.63 11.88
C VAL A 84 7.10 -6.74 12.92
N THR A 85 6.71 -7.95 13.31
CA THR A 85 5.68 -8.18 14.35
C THR A 85 6.12 -7.64 15.71
N LEU A 86 7.39 -7.80 16.08
CA LEU A 86 7.97 -7.27 17.31
C LEU A 86 8.07 -5.74 17.29
N ILE A 87 8.45 -5.16 16.15
CA ILE A 87 8.50 -3.70 15.94
C ILE A 87 7.08 -3.10 16.06
N GLN A 88 6.12 -3.66 15.33
CA GLN A 88 4.71 -3.25 15.34
C GLN A 88 4.09 -3.30 16.74
N ASN A 89 4.46 -4.29 17.55
CA ASN A 89 3.93 -4.47 18.90
C ASN A 89 4.87 -3.98 20.01
N LYS A 90 5.92 -3.19 19.71
CA LYS A 90 6.96 -2.79 20.69
C LYS A 90 6.38 -2.17 21.97
N LYS A 91 5.35 -1.33 21.85
CA LYS A 91 4.67 -0.64 22.96
C LYS A 91 3.53 -1.45 23.62
N ARG A 92 3.24 -2.67 23.15
CA ARG A 92 2.14 -3.52 23.66
C ARG A 92 2.59 -4.41 24.83
N LYS A 93 1.63 -4.92 25.61
CA LYS A 93 1.88 -5.87 26.72
C LYS A 93 2.58 -7.14 26.21
N ARG A 94 3.48 -7.73 27.01
CA ARG A 94 4.27 -8.93 26.65
C ARG A 94 3.41 -10.10 26.17
N ARG A 95 2.24 -10.33 26.78
CA ARG A 95 1.29 -11.38 26.36
C ARG A 95 0.82 -11.21 24.91
N VAL A 96 0.64 -9.96 24.45
CA VAL A 96 0.26 -9.69 23.05
C VAL A 96 1.42 -10.00 22.12
N LYS A 97 2.65 -9.56 22.46
CA LYS A 97 3.85 -9.84 21.64
C LYS A 97 4.04 -11.35 21.44
N ILE A 98 3.97 -12.13 22.52
CA ILE A 98 4.14 -13.60 22.45
C ILE A 98 3.05 -14.22 21.57
N ARG A 99 1.79 -13.79 21.71
CA ARG A 99 0.69 -14.28 20.87
C ARG A 99 0.89 -13.94 19.40
N GLU A 100 1.29 -12.72 19.07
CA GLU A 100 1.53 -12.33 17.67
C GLU A 100 2.72 -13.09 17.08
N VAL A 101 3.82 -13.26 17.82
CA VAL A 101 4.97 -14.09 17.39
C VAL A 101 4.55 -15.54 17.20
N PHE A 102 3.71 -16.09 18.08
CA PHE A 102 3.18 -17.44 17.93
C PHE A 102 2.41 -17.61 16.61
N PHE A 103 1.59 -16.63 16.23
CA PHE A 103 0.89 -16.65 14.94
C PHE A 103 1.83 -16.64 13.72
N VAL A 104 2.98 -15.97 13.83
CA VAL A 104 4.01 -15.98 12.78
C VAL A 104 4.64 -17.38 12.70
N LEU A 105 5.08 -17.94 13.83
CA LEU A 105 5.78 -19.22 13.89
C LEU A 105 4.91 -20.41 13.48
N THR A 106 3.59 -20.32 13.66
CA THR A 106 2.65 -21.35 13.19
C THR A 106 2.17 -21.13 11.75
N PHE A 107 2.69 -20.12 11.05
CA PHE A 107 2.29 -19.75 9.69
C PHE A 107 0.79 -19.38 9.53
N VAL A 108 0.10 -19.08 10.63
CA VAL A 108 -1.33 -18.69 10.64
C VAL A 108 -1.50 -17.17 10.48
N LYS A 109 -0.43 -16.39 10.67
CA LYS A 109 -0.45 -14.93 10.56
C LYS A 109 -1.11 -14.39 9.28
N PRO A 110 -0.85 -14.92 8.06
CA PRO A 110 -1.46 -14.40 6.84
C PRO A 110 -3.00 -14.43 6.90
N GLY A 111 -3.57 -15.51 7.44
CA GLY A 111 -5.03 -15.65 7.63
C GLY A 111 -5.58 -14.72 8.71
N ILE A 112 -4.85 -14.55 9.82
CA ILE A 112 -5.26 -13.67 10.92
C ILE A 112 -5.22 -12.20 10.49
N ASP A 113 -4.22 -11.80 9.72
CA ASP A 113 -4.10 -10.42 9.25
C ASP A 113 -5.14 -10.13 8.16
N ALA A 114 -5.39 -11.06 7.24
CA ALA A 114 -6.51 -10.96 6.30
C ALA A 114 -7.85 -10.79 7.05
N TRP A 115 -8.11 -11.63 8.07
CA TRP A 115 -9.31 -11.52 8.90
C TRP A 115 -9.42 -10.17 9.61
N ARG A 116 -8.32 -9.61 10.12
CA ARG A 116 -8.30 -8.29 10.79
C ARG A 116 -8.64 -7.14 9.83
N VAL A 117 -8.18 -7.24 8.57
CA VAL A 117 -8.48 -6.27 7.53
C VAL A 117 -9.96 -6.35 7.14
N VAL A 118 -10.46 -7.55 6.89
CA VAL A 118 -11.87 -7.80 6.51
C VAL A 118 -12.85 -7.35 7.61
N THR A 119 -12.53 -7.64 8.87
CA THR A 119 -13.33 -7.21 10.04
C THR A 119 -13.19 -5.73 10.38
N LYS A 120 -12.42 -4.95 9.60
CA LYS A 120 -12.17 -3.52 9.79
C LYS A 120 -11.78 -3.17 11.22
N ARG A 121 -10.89 -3.97 11.81
CA ARG A 121 -10.44 -3.77 13.18
C ARG A 121 -9.89 -2.37 13.36
N LYS A 122 -10.37 -1.62 14.37
CA LYS A 122 -9.88 -0.26 14.66
C LYS A 122 -8.36 -0.28 14.85
N HIS A 123 -7.68 0.72 14.27
CA HIS A 123 -6.26 0.92 14.49
C HIS A 123 -5.99 1.13 15.97
N HIS A 124 -5.15 0.28 16.56
CA HIS A 124 -4.74 0.44 17.96
C HIS A 124 -3.76 1.61 18.04
N ALA A 125 -4.01 2.59 18.89
CA ALA A 125 -3.16 3.78 19.04
C ALA A 125 -1.68 3.49 19.38
N LEU A 126 -1.37 2.28 19.86
CA LEU A 126 -0.01 1.84 20.20
C LEU A 126 0.70 1.09 19.05
N ASN A 127 -0.01 0.77 17.96
CA ASN A 127 0.56 0.12 16.80
C ASN A 127 1.16 1.17 15.86
N LEU A 128 2.21 0.79 15.11
CA LEU A 128 2.87 1.68 14.16
C LEU A 128 2.11 1.75 12.84
N PHE A 129 1.64 0.59 12.35
CA PHE A 129 0.97 0.46 11.06
C PHE A 129 -0.53 0.17 11.20
N SER A 130 -1.31 0.67 10.25
CA SER A 130 -2.71 0.27 10.07
C SER A 130 -2.82 -1.24 9.78
N PRO A 131 -3.95 -1.92 10.10
CA PRO A 131 -4.10 -3.35 9.83
C PRO A 131 -3.87 -3.72 8.35
N MET A 132 -4.28 -2.83 7.44
CA MET A 132 -4.05 -2.96 6.00
C MET A 132 -2.57 -2.90 5.65
N MET A 133 -1.85 -1.93 6.21
CA MET A 133 -0.42 -1.78 5.94
C MET A 133 0.37 -2.94 6.53
N GLU A 134 -0.01 -3.47 7.71
CA GLU A 134 0.61 -4.67 8.28
C GLU A 134 0.43 -5.90 7.38
N TYR A 135 -0.78 -6.10 6.83
CA TYR A 135 -1.05 -7.15 5.84
C TYR A 135 -0.20 -6.99 4.57
N LEU A 136 -0.19 -5.79 3.99
CA LEU A 136 0.59 -5.49 2.78
C LEU A 136 2.10 -5.64 2.98
N LEU A 137 2.63 -5.24 4.14
CA LEU A 137 4.04 -5.45 4.49
C LEU A 137 4.35 -6.93 4.62
N GLY A 138 3.48 -7.72 5.28
CA GLY A 138 3.62 -9.17 5.37
C GLY A 138 3.69 -9.83 3.99
N LYS A 139 2.74 -9.48 3.10
CA LYS A 139 2.70 -9.96 1.71
C LYS A 139 3.92 -9.54 0.89
N GLY A 140 4.42 -8.34 1.10
CA GLY A 140 5.67 -7.88 0.49
C GLY A 140 6.89 -8.68 0.93
N ILE A 141 6.98 -9.04 2.21
CA ILE A 141 8.06 -9.88 2.74
C ILE A 141 7.96 -11.30 2.16
N GLU A 142 6.76 -11.91 2.16
CA GLU A 142 6.52 -13.22 1.54
C GLU A 142 6.97 -13.22 0.06
N LEU A 143 6.54 -12.22 -0.71
CA LEU A 143 6.87 -12.11 -2.13
C LEU A 143 8.39 -12.05 -2.37
N VAL A 144 9.12 -11.23 -1.59
CA VAL A 144 10.55 -10.97 -1.81
C VAL A 144 11.45 -12.07 -1.26
N PHE A 145 11.11 -12.63 -0.10
CA PHE A 145 11.99 -13.55 0.63
C PHE A 145 11.58 -15.01 0.54
N GLU A 146 10.42 -15.34 -0.04
CA GLU A 146 9.95 -16.72 -0.21
C GLU A 146 9.60 -16.97 -1.68
N CYS A 147 8.58 -16.27 -2.22
CA CYS A 147 8.04 -16.62 -3.54
C CYS A 147 9.03 -16.37 -4.69
N ILE A 148 9.70 -15.20 -4.74
CA ILE A 148 10.65 -14.89 -5.82
C ILE A 148 11.89 -15.82 -5.77
N PRO A 149 12.59 -15.97 -4.63
CA PRO A 149 13.74 -16.87 -4.57
C PRO A 149 13.35 -18.33 -4.80
N SER A 150 12.22 -18.80 -4.24
CA SER A 150 11.72 -20.17 -4.48
C SER A 150 11.46 -20.41 -5.97
N THR A 151 10.81 -19.47 -6.67
CA THR A 151 10.61 -19.55 -8.12
C THR A 151 11.94 -19.68 -8.88
N ILE A 152 12.95 -18.88 -8.54
CA ILE A 152 14.26 -18.94 -9.19
C ILE A 152 14.94 -20.30 -8.94
N ILE A 153 14.92 -20.80 -7.70
CA ILE A 153 15.49 -22.10 -7.33
C ILE A 153 14.78 -23.25 -8.06
N GLN A 154 13.45 -23.21 -8.15
CA GLN A 154 12.67 -24.21 -8.85
C GLN A 154 12.95 -24.21 -10.37
N VAL A 155 13.08 -23.03 -10.99
CA VAL A 155 13.47 -22.93 -12.41
C VAL A 155 14.89 -23.43 -12.63
N LEU A 156 15.85 -23.11 -11.74
CA LEU A 156 17.21 -23.65 -11.80
C LEU A 156 17.22 -25.17 -11.74
N ALA A 157 16.51 -25.75 -10.78
CA ALA A 157 16.39 -27.20 -10.66
C ALA A 157 15.75 -27.83 -11.91
N PHE A 158 14.75 -27.16 -12.49
CA PHE A 158 14.09 -27.57 -13.72
C PHE A 158 15.05 -27.53 -14.93
N VAL A 159 15.84 -26.48 -15.09
CA VAL A 159 16.86 -26.36 -16.15
C VAL A 159 17.94 -27.43 -16.02
N GLU A 160 18.32 -27.78 -14.79
CA GLU A 160 19.25 -28.89 -14.51
C GLU A 160 18.60 -30.30 -14.58
N GLY A 161 17.48 -30.44 -15.30
CA GLY A 161 16.88 -31.73 -15.62
C GLY A 161 15.91 -32.31 -14.59
N GLN A 162 15.49 -31.57 -13.56
CA GLN A 162 14.41 -32.05 -12.67
C GLN A 162 13.03 -31.74 -13.27
N HIS A 163 12.44 -32.76 -13.90
CA HIS A 163 11.13 -32.64 -14.56
C HIS A 163 10.02 -33.43 -13.86
N SER A 164 10.14 -33.69 -12.56
CA SER A 164 9.10 -34.33 -11.75
C SER A 164 7.80 -33.52 -11.79
N ALA A 165 6.65 -34.19 -11.79
CA ALA A 165 5.34 -33.52 -11.77
C ALA A 165 5.20 -32.58 -10.56
N VAL A 166 5.83 -32.93 -9.43
CA VAL A 166 5.85 -32.09 -8.22
C VAL A 166 6.58 -30.76 -8.47
N VAL A 167 7.71 -30.80 -9.18
CA VAL A 167 8.50 -29.60 -9.53
C VAL A 167 7.67 -28.66 -10.42
N ILE A 168 7.01 -29.20 -11.44
CA ILE A 168 6.20 -28.41 -12.38
C ILE A 168 4.99 -27.79 -11.68
N LEU A 169 4.28 -28.58 -10.86
CA LEU A 169 3.12 -28.08 -10.11
C LEU A 169 3.53 -27.01 -9.08
N SER A 170 4.65 -27.21 -8.39
CA SER A 170 5.21 -26.22 -7.46
C SER A 170 5.56 -24.93 -8.18
N LEU A 171 6.25 -25.02 -9.32
CA LEU A 171 6.63 -23.85 -10.13
C LEU A 171 5.42 -23.05 -10.60
N CYS A 172 4.39 -23.73 -11.12
CA CYS A 172 3.14 -23.08 -11.49
C CYS A 172 2.47 -22.41 -10.29
N SER A 173 2.46 -23.07 -9.12
CA SER A 173 1.88 -22.53 -7.89
C SER A 173 2.62 -21.29 -7.40
N SER A 174 3.95 -21.32 -7.35
CA SER A 174 4.75 -20.19 -6.87
C SER A 174 4.65 -18.98 -7.82
N ILE A 175 4.67 -19.20 -9.14
CA ILE A 175 4.45 -18.12 -10.13
C ILE A 175 3.06 -17.51 -9.95
N LEU A 176 2.02 -18.33 -9.83
CA LEU A 176 0.64 -17.86 -9.69
C LEU A 176 0.44 -17.12 -8.35
N THR A 177 1.02 -17.61 -7.27
CA THR A 177 0.96 -16.98 -5.94
C THR A 177 1.64 -15.62 -5.95
N ALA A 178 2.87 -15.55 -6.46
CA ALA A 178 3.59 -14.29 -6.57
C ALA A 178 2.86 -13.28 -7.47
N ALA A 179 2.34 -13.74 -8.61
CA ALA A 179 1.55 -12.91 -9.51
C ALA A 179 0.26 -12.40 -8.86
N PHE A 180 -0.44 -13.27 -8.13
CA PHE A 180 -1.65 -12.91 -7.41
C PHE A 180 -1.37 -11.88 -6.32
N ILE A 181 -0.30 -12.05 -5.53
CA ILE A 181 0.11 -11.10 -4.50
C ILE A 181 0.44 -9.75 -5.13
N SER A 182 1.30 -9.72 -6.16
CA SER A 182 1.71 -8.51 -6.86
C SER A 182 0.52 -7.75 -7.48
N ALA A 183 -0.37 -8.48 -8.17
CA ALA A 183 -1.56 -7.91 -8.78
C ALA A 183 -2.51 -7.36 -7.72
N SER A 184 -2.77 -8.11 -6.64
CA SER A 184 -3.66 -7.68 -5.56
C SER A 184 -3.17 -6.40 -4.90
N MET A 185 -1.87 -6.31 -4.56
CA MET A 185 -1.27 -5.10 -3.98
C MET A 185 -1.37 -3.90 -4.93
N SER A 186 -1.16 -4.13 -6.23
CA SER A 186 -1.24 -3.07 -7.26
C SER A 186 -2.67 -2.56 -7.41
N ILE A 187 -3.65 -3.45 -7.46
CA ILE A 187 -5.08 -3.11 -7.56
C ILE A 187 -5.57 -2.40 -6.30
N GLU A 188 -5.14 -2.83 -5.11
CA GLU A 188 -5.51 -2.18 -3.85
C GLU A 188 -5.02 -0.74 -3.78
N LYS A 189 -3.77 -0.48 -4.19
CA LYS A 189 -3.25 0.89 -4.31
C LYS A 189 -3.91 1.66 -5.44
N ASP A 190 -4.23 1.01 -6.54
CA ASP A 190 -4.93 1.65 -7.66
C ASP A 190 -6.30 2.15 -7.23
N ILE A 191 -7.09 1.34 -6.51
CA ILE A 191 -8.47 1.68 -6.12
C ILE A 191 -8.51 2.69 -4.96
N ASP A 192 -7.43 2.78 -4.16
CA ASP A 192 -7.36 3.71 -3.04
C ASP A 192 -7.47 5.19 -3.49
N LYS A 193 -8.42 5.91 -2.88
CA LYS A 193 -8.73 7.30 -3.23
C LYS A 193 -7.54 8.23 -2.97
N ASN A 194 -6.79 8.00 -1.89
CA ASN A 194 -5.65 8.84 -1.54
C ASN A 194 -4.52 8.64 -2.53
N SER A 195 -4.26 7.38 -2.90
CA SER A 195 -3.26 7.01 -3.89
C SER A 195 -3.57 7.61 -5.27
N ARG A 196 -4.83 7.54 -5.74
CA ARG A 196 -5.29 8.19 -6.99
C ARG A 196 -5.11 9.72 -6.96
N ARG A 197 -5.39 10.36 -5.83
CA ARG A 197 -5.22 11.81 -5.68
C ARG A 197 -3.74 12.21 -5.67
N PHE A 198 -2.89 11.40 -5.04
CA PHE A 198 -1.48 11.69 -4.91
C PHE A 198 -0.70 11.48 -6.20
N SER A 199 -1.01 10.42 -6.96
CA SER A 199 -0.33 10.12 -8.23
C SER A 199 -1.33 9.74 -9.33
N PRO A 200 -2.09 10.72 -9.86
CA PRO A 200 -3.17 10.48 -10.82
C PRO A 200 -2.70 9.95 -12.18
N TYR A 201 -1.42 10.15 -12.53
CA TYR A 201 -0.84 9.60 -13.76
C TYR A 201 -0.45 8.13 -13.67
N PHE A 202 -0.35 7.58 -12.44
CA PHE A 202 0.07 6.19 -12.21
C PHE A 202 -1.07 5.31 -11.70
N TYR A 203 -1.93 5.86 -10.83
CA TYR A 203 -3.09 5.17 -10.29
C TYR A 203 -4.39 5.68 -10.94
N GLY A 204 -5.41 4.85 -10.97
CA GLY A 204 -6.67 5.08 -11.67
C GLY A 204 -6.85 4.23 -12.93
N PHE A 205 -5.97 3.26 -13.20
CA PHE A 205 -6.06 2.44 -14.42
C PHE A 205 -7.18 1.40 -14.36
N VAL A 206 -7.67 1.05 -13.17
CA VAL A 206 -8.88 0.24 -13.02
C VAL A 206 -10.11 1.17 -13.11
N ASN A 207 -10.83 1.09 -14.24
CA ASN A 207 -12.12 1.75 -14.37
C ASN A 207 -13.15 1.04 -13.46
N LEU A 208 -13.82 1.82 -12.60
CA LEU A 208 -14.79 1.34 -11.61
C LEU A 208 -16.24 1.44 -12.10
N GLU A 209 -16.49 2.01 -13.27
CA GLU A 209 -17.85 2.20 -13.80
C GLU A 209 -18.47 0.88 -14.27
N SER A 210 -17.66 0.00 -14.87
CA SER A 210 -18.10 -1.30 -15.39
C SER A 210 -17.38 -2.46 -14.69
N LYS A 211 -18.16 -3.36 -14.09
CA LYS A 211 -17.64 -4.56 -13.40
C LYS A 211 -16.83 -5.47 -14.33
N VAL A 212 -17.27 -5.57 -15.59
CA VAL A 212 -16.58 -6.40 -16.59
C VAL A 212 -15.23 -5.80 -16.93
N GLN A 213 -15.15 -4.49 -17.14
CA GLN A 213 -13.88 -3.81 -17.40
C GLN A 213 -12.93 -3.92 -16.22
N SER A 214 -13.41 -3.70 -14.99
CA SER A 214 -12.57 -3.88 -13.79
C SER A 214 -12.01 -5.30 -13.71
N ALA A 215 -12.86 -6.32 -13.91
CA ALA A 215 -12.44 -7.71 -13.84
C ALA A 215 -11.40 -8.07 -14.93
N VAL A 216 -11.61 -7.59 -16.16
CA VAL A 216 -10.66 -7.79 -17.26
C VAL A 216 -9.31 -7.15 -16.95
N VAL A 217 -9.29 -5.91 -16.45
CA VAL A 217 -8.04 -5.23 -16.07
C VAL A 217 -7.34 -5.97 -14.92
N CYS A 218 -8.07 -6.41 -13.90
CA CYS A 218 -7.50 -7.20 -12.81
C CYS A 218 -6.86 -8.50 -13.30
N MET A 219 -7.53 -9.23 -14.21
CA MET A 219 -6.99 -10.45 -14.81
C MET A 219 -5.76 -10.15 -15.67
N LEU A 220 -5.77 -9.06 -16.44
CA LEU A 220 -4.64 -8.64 -17.26
C LEU A 220 -3.41 -8.32 -16.40
N VAL A 221 -3.58 -7.62 -15.27
CA VAL A 221 -2.49 -7.33 -14.33
C VAL A 221 -1.93 -8.62 -13.72
N LEU A 222 -2.79 -9.60 -13.41
CA LEU A 222 -2.36 -10.90 -12.90
C LEU A 222 -1.55 -11.70 -13.93
N VAL A 223 -2.05 -11.81 -15.17
CA VAL A 223 -1.34 -12.51 -16.25
C VAL A 223 -0.02 -11.82 -16.56
N LEU A 224 -0.02 -10.49 -16.64
CA LEU A 224 1.20 -9.72 -16.86
C LEU A 224 2.23 -9.96 -15.76
N SER A 225 1.80 -9.98 -14.50
CA SER A 225 2.68 -10.25 -13.35
C SER A 225 3.28 -11.66 -13.43
N ALA A 226 2.48 -12.66 -13.78
CA ALA A 226 2.96 -14.04 -13.96
C ALA A 226 3.97 -14.16 -15.10
N CYS A 227 3.68 -13.55 -16.26
CA CYS A 227 4.57 -13.54 -17.41
C CYS A 227 5.89 -12.81 -17.13
N GLN A 228 5.86 -11.69 -16.40
CA GLN A 228 7.06 -10.94 -16.05
C GLN A 228 7.95 -11.74 -15.08
N LEU A 229 7.36 -12.34 -14.05
CA LEU A 229 8.11 -13.16 -13.11
C LEU A 229 8.71 -14.38 -13.78
N SER A 230 7.91 -15.11 -14.59
CA SER A 230 8.39 -16.30 -15.29
C SER A 230 9.52 -15.95 -16.27
N SER A 231 9.34 -14.92 -17.11
CA SER A 231 10.36 -14.48 -18.05
C SER A 231 11.68 -14.14 -17.35
N LYS A 232 11.63 -13.38 -16.24
CA LYS A 232 12.84 -13.03 -15.50
C LYS A 232 13.46 -14.23 -14.77
N ALA A 233 12.65 -15.10 -14.18
CA ALA A 233 13.15 -16.31 -13.50
C ALA A 233 13.87 -17.25 -14.47
N PHE A 234 13.30 -17.50 -15.66
CA PHE A 234 13.95 -18.28 -16.71
C PHE A 234 15.20 -17.61 -17.26
N ALA A 235 15.18 -16.29 -17.50
CA ALA A 235 16.38 -15.57 -17.94
C ALA A 235 17.52 -15.65 -16.92
N MET A 236 17.23 -15.48 -15.63
CA MET A 236 18.21 -15.63 -14.56
C MET A 236 18.73 -17.07 -14.45
N ALA A 237 17.85 -18.07 -14.55
CA ALA A 237 18.24 -19.47 -14.46
C ALA A 237 19.15 -19.89 -15.62
N LEU A 238 18.82 -19.51 -16.86
CA LEU A 238 19.65 -19.79 -18.03
C LEU A 238 20.97 -19.02 -17.99
N GLY A 239 20.97 -17.76 -17.54
CA GLY A 239 22.21 -17.01 -17.33
C GLY A 239 23.12 -17.67 -16.28
N ALA A 240 22.53 -18.19 -15.21
CA ALA A 240 23.24 -18.89 -14.14
C ALA A 240 23.81 -20.24 -14.58
N SER A 241 23.14 -20.98 -15.48
CA SER A 241 23.64 -22.26 -15.99
C SER A 241 24.86 -22.11 -16.90
N GLU A 242 25.00 -20.97 -17.57
CA GLU A 242 26.16 -20.67 -18.44
C GLU A 242 27.38 -20.20 -17.63
N SER A 243 27.26 -19.07 -16.92
CA SER A 243 28.32 -18.57 -16.04
C SER A 243 27.84 -17.46 -15.11
N ALA A 244 28.49 -17.31 -13.96
CA ALA A 244 28.22 -16.20 -13.03
C ALA A 244 28.42 -14.81 -13.69
N THR A 245 29.33 -14.70 -14.66
CA THR A 245 29.58 -13.45 -15.39
C THR A 245 28.41 -13.06 -16.28
N VAL A 246 27.79 -14.02 -16.98
CA VAL A 246 26.62 -13.77 -17.83
C VAL A 246 25.42 -13.37 -16.98
N LEU A 247 25.17 -14.07 -15.87
CA LEU A 247 24.14 -13.69 -14.91
C LEU A 247 24.35 -12.27 -14.36
N ALA A 248 25.57 -11.95 -13.92
CA ALA A 248 25.91 -10.63 -13.41
C ALA A 248 25.72 -9.54 -14.46
N ALA A 249 26.14 -9.79 -15.71
CA ALA A 249 25.93 -8.86 -16.81
C ALA A 249 24.45 -8.62 -17.09
N TYR A 250 23.63 -9.68 -17.14
CA TYR A 250 22.17 -9.55 -17.32
C TYR A 250 21.54 -8.68 -16.23
N LEU A 251 21.85 -8.96 -14.95
CA LEU A 251 21.33 -8.20 -13.82
C LEU A 251 21.81 -6.74 -13.82
N LEU A 252 23.09 -6.49 -14.15
CA LEU A 252 23.67 -5.15 -14.21
C LEU A 252 23.07 -4.32 -15.34
N VAL A 253 22.79 -4.93 -16.50
CA VAL A 253 22.16 -4.23 -17.62
C VAL A 253 20.71 -3.87 -17.27
N ASP A 254 19.92 -4.82 -16.78
CA ASP A 254 18.51 -4.60 -16.44
C ASP A 254 18.35 -3.56 -15.30
N MET A 255 19.12 -3.70 -14.22
CA MET A 255 19.14 -2.72 -13.14
C MET A 255 19.76 -1.40 -13.56
N GLY A 256 20.82 -1.43 -14.37
CA GLY A 256 21.49 -0.26 -14.90
C GLY A 256 20.55 0.61 -15.73
N PHE A 257 19.80 0.01 -16.66
CA PHE A 257 18.78 0.74 -17.42
C PHE A 257 17.68 1.31 -16.53
N ALA A 258 17.18 0.52 -15.56
CA ALA A 258 16.15 1.00 -14.63
C ALA A 258 16.65 2.18 -13.78
N LEU A 259 17.88 2.12 -13.28
CA LEU A 259 18.52 3.20 -12.54
C LEU A 259 18.77 4.40 -13.46
N MET A 260 19.34 4.23 -14.65
CA MET A 260 19.56 5.32 -15.60
C MET A 260 18.27 6.04 -15.98
N PHE A 261 17.17 5.29 -16.18
CA PHE A 261 15.85 5.87 -16.40
C PHE A 261 15.38 6.71 -15.19
N LYS A 262 15.57 6.22 -13.97
CA LYS A 262 15.30 6.99 -12.75
C LYS A 262 16.21 8.23 -12.63
N LEU A 263 17.47 8.13 -13.03
CA LEU A 263 18.43 9.23 -13.00
C LEU A 263 18.03 10.33 -13.98
N ALA A 264 17.65 9.96 -15.21
CA ALA A 264 17.17 10.88 -16.23
C ALA A 264 15.91 11.63 -15.80
N ARG A 265 15.07 11.01 -14.97
CA ARG A 265 13.89 11.65 -14.37
C ARG A 265 14.19 12.53 -13.15
N GLY A 266 15.43 12.59 -12.69
CA GLY A 266 15.80 13.29 -11.45
C GLY A 266 15.25 12.61 -10.18
N ASP A 267 14.85 11.33 -10.27
CA ASP A 267 14.12 10.61 -9.21
C ASP A 267 15.05 9.74 -8.33
N PHE A 268 16.36 10.00 -8.38
CA PHE A 268 17.40 9.15 -7.75
C PHE A 268 17.51 9.36 -6.22
N LEU A 269 17.11 10.54 -5.72
CA LEU A 269 17.21 10.89 -4.29
C LEU A 269 15.92 10.60 -3.51
N TYR A 270 14.79 10.34 -4.17
CA TYR A 270 13.50 10.21 -3.48
C TYR A 270 12.67 9.02 -3.95
N TRP A 271 13.19 7.81 -3.74
CA TRP A 271 12.39 6.59 -3.87
C TRP A 271 12.16 5.88 -2.53
N MET A 272 13.01 6.11 -1.52
CA MET A 272 12.82 5.58 -0.18
C MET A 272 12.14 6.63 0.70
N ARG A 273 10.83 6.48 0.93
CA ARG A 273 10.11 7.23 1.96
C ARG A 273 10.61 6.75 3.32
N ILE A 274 11.71 7.33 3.80
CA ILE A 274 12.23 7.12 5.16
C ILE A 274 11.07 7.37 6.13
N GLU A 275 10.88 6.44 7.06
CA GLU A 275 9.78 6.39 8.04
C GLU A 275 9.33 7.78 8.53
N GLU A 276 8.01 7.94 8.68
CA GLU A 276 7.34 9.16 9.16
C GLU A 276 8.00 9.79 10.39
N ILE A 277 8.70 9.00 11.21
CA ILE A 277 9.37 9.44 12.43
C ILE A 277 10.53 10.40 12.14
N SER A 278 11.40 10.12 11.16
CA SER A 278 12.58 10.94 10.88
C SER A 278 12.20 12.27 10.21
N MET A 279 11.25 12.22 9.28
CA MET A 279 10.64 13.40 8.64
C MET A 279 9.88 14.25 9.67
N ARG A 280 9.16 13.64 10.61
CA ARG A 280 8.55 14.38 11.74
C ARG A 280 9.58 15.14 12.54
N PHE A 281 10.70 14.53 12.89
CA PHE A 281 11.75 15.21 13.65
C PHE A 281 12.39 16.35 12.86
N LEU A 282 12.73 16.15 11.59
CA LEU A 282 13.34 17.18 10.75
C LEU A 282 12.38 18.34 10.48
N VAL A 283 11.13 18.06 10.08
CA VAL A 283 10.14 19.09 9.74
C VAL A 283 9.60 19.78 11.00
N SER A 284 9.38 19.06 12.11
CA SER A 284 9.02 19.69 13.41
C SER A 284 10.18 20.52 13.95
N SER A 285 11.44 20.09 13.78
CA SER A 285 12.60 20.93 14.16
C SER A 285 12.71 22.17 13.28
N ALA A 286 12.50 22.06 11.97
CA ALA A 286 12.50 23.21 11.05
C ALA A 286 11.37 24.20 11.38
N MET A 287 10.14 23.72 11.64
CA MET A 287 9.00 24.53 12.09
C MET A 287 9.24 25.20 13.46
N ARG A 288 10.00 24.57 14.35
CA ARG A 288 10.36 25.14 15.66
C ARG A 288 11.50 26.16 15.56
N LEU A 289 12.41 25.98 14.60
CA LEU A 289 13.51 26.91 14.32
C LEU A 289 13.03 28.15 13.56
N THR A 290 11.98 28.05 12.74
CA THR A 290 11.30 29.20 12.17
C THR A 290 10.43 29.88 13.24
N THR A 291 10.81 31.10 13.62
CA THR A 291 10.12 31.89 14.65
C THR A 291 8.97 32.74 14.09
N THR A 292 8.98 32.99 12.78
CA THR A 292 7.98 33.84 12.10
C THR A 292 6.87 33.01 11.47
N ASP A 293 5.61 33.43 11.64
CA ASP A 293 4.45 32.77 11.03
C ASP A 293 4.55 32.67 9.50
N HIS A 294 5.04 33.73 8.84
CA HIS A 294 5.28 33.75 7.39
C HIS A 294 6.08 32.52 6.91
N GLY A 295 7.24 32.25 7.53
CA GLY A 295 8.10 31.13 7.14
C GLY A 295 7.56 29.75 7.51
N ARG A 296 6.56 29.67 8.40
CA ARG A 296 5.88 28.40 8.72
C ARG A 296 4.81 28.05 7.69
N VAL A 297 4.17 29.06 7.09
CA VAL A 297 3.12 28.88 6.07
C VAL A 297 3.68 28.34 4.75
N ASP A 298 4.97 28.54 4.47
CA ASP A 298 5.66 27.95 3.31
C ASP A 298 5.62 26.41 3.27
N ILE A 299 5.30 25.75 4.39
CA ILE A 299 5.08 24.30 4.41
C ILE A 299 3.89 23.88 3.52
N PHE A 300 2.94 24.78 3.28
CA PHE A 300 1.77 24.55 2.42
C PHE A 300 2.05 24.86 0.94
N THR A 301 3.08 25.66 0.65
CA THR A 301 3.52 25.93 -0.73
C THR A 301 4.49 24.84 -1.23
N LEU A 302 5.14 24.12 -0.31
CA LEU A 302 5.94 22.93 -0.58
C LEU A 302 5.09 21.67 -0.80
N HIS A 303 5.74 20.58 -1.20
CA HIS A 303 5.06 19.33 -1.53
C HIS A 303 4.21 18.79 -0.34
N PRO A 304 2.93 18.40 -0.55
CA PRO A 304 1.99 18.01 0.52
C PRO A 304 2.48 16.89 1.44
N SER A 305 3.46 16.09 1.00
CA SER A 305 4.07 15.04 1.83
C SER A 305 4.84 15.55 3.04
N LEU A 306 5.19 16.83 3.09
CA LEU A 306 5.95 17.44 4.20
C LEU A 306 5.05 17.81 5.38
N SER A 307 3.79 18.16 5.13
CA SER A 307 2.82 18.51 6.17
C SER A 307 2.10 17.29 6.75
N LEU A 308 1.92 16.22 5.97
CA LEU A 308 1.25 14.98 6.40
C LEU A 308 1.79 14.35 7.70
N PRO A 309 3.11 14.22 7.93
CA PRO A 309 3.64 13.59 9.12
C PRO A 309 3.40 14.41 10.41
N ILE A 310 3.37 15.73 10.29
CA ILE A 310 3.12 16.67 11.40
C ILE A 310 1.73 17.30 11.32
N LYS A 311 0.80 16.67 10.60
CA LYS A 311 -0.51 17.23 10.28
C LYS A 311 -1.25 17.75 11.52
N GLN A 312 -1.21 17.03 12.64
CA GLN A 312 -1.86 17.47 13.88
C GLN A 312 -1.22 18.71 14.50
N GLU A 313 0.11 18.83 14.48
CA GLU A 313 0.85 19.99 15.00
C GLU A 313 0.59 21.23 14.14
N VAL A 314 0.70 21.06 12.81
CA VAL A 314 0.43 22.13 11.84
C VAL A 314 -1.03 22.58 11.93
N LYS A 315 -1.96 21.63 12.08
CA LYS A 315 -3.38 21.90 12.23
C LYS A 315 -3.69 22.69 13.50
N ALA A 316 -3.11 22.32 14.64
CA ALA A 316 -3.29 23.06 15.89
C ALA A 316 -2.77 24.50 15.78
N TRP A 317 -1.52 24.68 15.33
CA TRP A 317 -0.92 26.01 15.13
C TRP A 317 -1.71 26.86 14.14
N LEU A 318 -2.12 26.27 13.01
CA LEU A 318 -2.89 26.97 11.98
C LEU A 318 -4.19 27.52 12.57
N ASN A 319 -4.99 26.68 13.24
CA ASN A 319 -6.29 27.11 13.77
C ASN A 319 -6.18 28.12 14.92
N GLU A 320 -5.09 28.08 15.71
CA GLU A 320 -4.81 29.09 16.76
C GLU A 320 -4.42 30.45 16.15
N SER A 321 -3.66 30.44 15.04
CA SER A 321 -3.12 31.66 14.44
C SER A 321 -4.07 32.30 13.41
N LEU A 322 -4.99 31.50 12.84
CA LEU A 322 -5.87 31.92 11.76
C LEU A 322 -6.80 33.08 12.14
N ALA A 323 -7.33 33.07 13.36
CA ALA A 323 -8.24 34.10 13.85
C ALA A 323 -7.54 35.47 13.92
N ALA A 324 -6.27 35.50 14.33
CA ALA A 324 -5.47 36.71 14.39
C ALA A 324 -5.15 37.24 12.97
N TRP A 325 -4.78 36.36 12.03
CA TRP A 325 -4.43 36.78 10.67
C TRP A 325 -5.62 37.30 9.87
N ILE A 326 -6.83 36.75 10.11
CA ILE A 326 -8.07 37.25 9.49
C ILE A 326 -8.39 38.68 9.96
N ALA A 327 -8.13 38.99 11.24
CA ALA A 327 -8.36 40.31 11.83
C ALA A 327 -7.27 41.33 11.45
N GLU A 328 -6.00 40.96 11.55
CA GLU A 328 -4.85 41.85 11.34
C GLU A 328 -4.48 42.03 9.87
N LYS A 329 -4.90 41.12 8.99
CA LYS A 329 -4.62 41.10 7.54
C LYS A 329 -3.15 41.41 7.20
N PRO A 330 -2.19 40.59 7.67
CA PRO A 330 -0.78 40.81 7.38
C PRO A 330 -0.51 40.75 5.87
N SER A 331 0.42 41.58 5.39
CA SER A 331 0.70 41.78 3.97
C SER A 331 1.11 40.52 3.20
N TRP A 332 1.62 39.51 3.92
CA TRP A 332 2.03 38.23 3.35
C TRP A 332 0.89 37.20 3.26
N PHE A 333 -0.24 37.40 3.95
CA PHE A 333 -1.39 36.50 3.92
C PHE A 333 -2.33 36.82 2.75
N ASN A 334 -1.80 36.69 1.54
CA ASN A 334 -2.47 36.97 0.27
C ASN A 334 -3.28 35.76 -0.25
N ASP A 335 -4.01 35.94 -1.36
CA ASP A 335 -4.91 34.90 -1.87
C ASP A 335 -4.18 33.62 -2.36
N GLN A 336 -2.91 33.75 -2.76
CA GLN A 336 -2.07 32.60 -3.11
C GLN A 336 -1.77 31.73 -1.87
N VAL A 337 -1.44 32.37 -0.75
CA VAL A 337 -1.25 31.67 0.54
C VAL A 337 -2.55 31.04 1.00
N LYS A 338 -3.66 31.79 0.95
CA LYS A 338 -4.99 31.27 1.34
C LYS A 338 -5.34 30.00 0.58
N THR A 339 -5.15 29.98 -0.74
CA THR A 339 -5.46 28.82 -1.61
C THR A 339 -4.51 27.63 -1.42
N SER A 340 -3.28 27.84 -0.94
CA SER A 340 -2.31 26.77 -0.65
C SER A 340 -2.64 25.94 0.60
N ILE A 341 -3.37 26.52 1.56
CA ILE A 341 -3.76 25.84 2.81
C ILE A 341 -4.81 24.77 2.49
N PHE A 342 -4.56 23.51 2.85
CA PHE A 342 -5.52 22.44 2.62
C PHE A 342 -6.72 22.52 3.58
N ASP A 343 -7.93 22.26 3.08
CA ASP A 343 -9.19 22.40 3.84
C ASP A 343 -9.24 21.51 5.10
N ASP A 344 -8.57 20.36 5.07
CA ASP A 344 -8.53 19.39 6.17
C ASP A 344 -7.67 19.84 7.37
N TYR A 345 -6.97 20.97 7.23
CA TYR A 345 -6.22 21.63 8.29
C TYR A 345 -7.01 22.74 8.99
N VAL A 346 -8.18 23.16 8.49
CA VAL A 346 -9.03 24.16 9.15
C VAL A 346 -10.21 23.46 9.81
N ASP A 347 -10.37 23.63 11.12
CA ASP A 347 -11.44 22.98 11.89
C ASP A 347 -12.78 23.73 11.81
N GLN A 348 -12.72 25.05 11.63
CA GLN A 348 -13.91 25.91 11.62
C GLN A 348 -14.38 26.18 10.19
N PRO A 349 -15.59 25.71 9.81
CA PRO A 349 -16.12 25.89 8.45
C PRO A 349 -16.39 27.37 8.12
N GLU A 350 -16.66 28.22 9.11
CA GLU A 350 -16.85 29.66 8.90
C GLU A 350 -15.54 30.38 8.55
N MET A 351 -14.44 30.03 9.21
CA MET A 351 -13.11 30.57 8.87
C MET A 351 -12.65 30.08 7.50
N LEU A 352 -12.95 28.83 7.14
CA LEU A 352 -12.68 28.30 5.81
C LEU A 352 -13.39 29.15 4.73
N LYS A 353 -14.67 29.48 4.93
CA LYS A 353 -15.43 30.36 4.04
C LYS A 353 -14.80 31.75 3.92
N GLN A 354 -14.40 32.34 5.05
CA GLN A 354 -13.75 33.67 5.06
C GLN A 354 -12.41 33.68 4.31
N ILE A 355 -11.61 32.62 4.42
CA ILE A 355 -10.31 32.49 3.74
C ILE A 355 -10.48 32.22 2.25
N ARG A 356 -11.54 31.50 1.87
CA ARG A 356 -11.89 31.22 0.47
C ARG A 356 -12.64 32.35 -0.21
N GLY A 357 -13.02 33.41 0.52
CA GLY A 357 -13.75 34.56 -0.01
C GLY A 357 -15.25 34.32 -0.20
N GLU A 358 -15.84 33.32 0.45
CA GLU A 358 -17.29 33.07 0.45
C GLU A 358 -18.01 33.94 1.51
N ALA A 359 -17.76 35.25 1.50
CA ALA A 359 -18.53 36.21 2.27
C ALA A 359 -19.63 36.80 1.38
N GLY A 360 -20.88 36.34 1.55
CA GLY A 360 -22.06 37.01 1.01
C GLY A 360 -23.09 36.10 0.32
N LEU A 361 -23.80 35.29 1.11
CA LEU A 361 -25.21 34.97 0.85
C LEU A 361 -25.92 35.02 2.19
N GLU A 362 -26.07 36.25 2.70
CA GLU A 362 -27.08 36.51 3.72
C GLU A 362 -28.45 36.42 3.06
N VAL A 363 -29.33 35.75 3.78
CA VAL A 363 -30.74 35.51 3.50
C VAL A 363 -31.46 36.87 3.48
N GLU A 364 -31.98 37.28 2.34
CA GLU A 364 -32.98 38.35 2.26
C GLU A 364 -34.35 37.69 2.40
N GLU A 365 -34.89 37.71 3.62
CA GLU A 365 -36.32 37.50 3.87
C GLU A 365 -37.08 38.75 3.37
N ALA A 366 -37.90 38.57 2.33
CA ALA A 366 -39.08 39.38 2.05
C ALA A 366 -40.14 38.55 1.33
#